data_AF-A0A9E7VZW7-F1
#
_entry.id   AF-A0A9E7VZW7-F1
#
_cell.length_a   1.000
_cell.length_b   1.000
_cell.length_c   1.000
_cell.angle_alpha   90.00
_cell.angle_beta   90.00
_cell.angle_gamma   90.00
#
_symmetry.space_group_name_H-M   'P 1'
#
loop_
_entity.id
_entity.type
_entity.pdbx_description
1 polymer ?
#
loop_
_entity_poly.entity_id
_entity_poly.type
_entity_poly.pdbx_seq_one_letter_code
_entity_poly.pdbx_strand_id
1 'polypeptide(L)'
;MQKNITLALALPIAVAIGLAGCGQDDSKAAGSTQTDGGSSTSAESSKSAVDAEALSFDGAWVKAADDGMTGVFGELKNNTDADINLVEAKYADAEMVQLHETEGDGSGGMSMQEKKGGFTIPAGRASASSPEAITS
;
A
#
# COMPACT_ATOMS: atom_id res chain seq x y z
N MET A 1 -41.23 16.49 17.53
CA MET A 1 -41.59 15.33 18.36
C MET A 1 -40.46 14.32 18.30
N GLN A 2 -40.16 13.71 19.44
CA GLN A 2 -39.01 12.83 19.78
C GLN A 2 -38.82 11.67 18.77
N LYS A 3 -37.63 11.10 18.56
CA LYS A 3 -36.94 10.22 19.52
C LYS A 3 -35.43 10.09 19.25
N ASN A 4 -34.66 10.43 20.26
CA ASN A 4 -33.23 10.23 20.44
C ASN A 4 -33.06 8.82 21.04
N ILE A 5 -32.40 7.91 20.31
CA ILE A 5 -32.16 6.54 20.78
C ILE A 5 -30.72 6.45 21.29
N THR A 6 -30.61 6.44 22.61
CA THR A 6 -29.41 6.09 23.37
C THR A 6 -29.08 4.62 23.14
N LEU A 7 -27.84 4.30 22.76
CA LEU A 7 -27.29 2.95 22.92
C LEU A 7 -25.94 3.04 23.62
N ALA A 8 -25.93 2.67 24.90
CA ALA A 8 -24.74 2.38 25.67
C ALA A 8 -24.36 0.91 25.46
N LEU A 9 -23.09 0.62 25.17
CA LEU A 9 -22.54 -0.72 25.37
C LEU A 9 -21.06 -0.60 25.76
N ALA A 10 -20.79 -0.93 27.02
CA ALA A 10 -19.45 -1.18 27.53
C ALA A 10 -19.13 -2.67 27.37
N LEU A 11 -17.89 -3.02 26.98
CA LEU A 11 -17.23 -4.24 27.44
C LEU A 11 -15.70 -4.18 27.15
N PRO A 12 -14.82 -4.41 28.15
CA PRO A 12 -13.38 -4.47 27.98
C PRO A 12 -12.93 -5.89 27.64
N ILE A 13 -11.96 -6.05 26.74
CA ILE A 13 -11.25 -7.32 26.56
C ILE A 13 -9.75 -7.03 26.54
N ALA A 14 -9.12 -7.28 27.69
CA ALA A 14 -7.68 -7.47 27.79
C ALA A 14 -7.36 -8.92 27.43
N VAL A 15 -6.48 -9.15 26.46
CA VAL A 15 -5.88 -10.46 26.20
C VAL A 15 -4.38 -10.27 26.12
N ALA A 16 -3.68 -10.74 27.15
CA ALA A 16 -2.24 -10.98 27.14
C ALA A 16 -2.01 -12.43 26.71
N ILE A 17 -1.20 -12.65 25.67
CA ILE A 17 -0.63 -13.96 25.35
C ILE A 17 0.87 -13.76 25.24
N GLY A 18 1.58 -14.05 26.32
CA GLY A 18 2.95 -14.51 26.24
C GLY A 18 2.91 -16.03 26.13
N LEU A 19 3.62 -16.60 25.15
CA LEU A 19 3.98 -18.01 25.16
C LEU A 19 5.40 -18.18 24.61
N ALA A 20 6.22 -18.80 25.43
CA ALA A 20 7.61 -19.15 25.21
C ALA A 20 7.75 -20.38 24.30
N GLY A 21 8.95 -20.51 23.72
CA GLY A 21 9.66 -21.78 23.72
C GLY A 21 9.41 -22.73 22.54
N CYS A 22 10.42 -22.80 21.66
CA CYS A 22 10.95 -24.01 21.04
C CYS A 22 12.37 -23.62 20.60
N GLY A 23 13.43 -24.40 20.73
CA GLY A 23 13.60 -25.80 21.06
C GLY A 23 15.04 -26.10 20.62
N GLN A 24 15.81 -26.72 21.51
CA GLN A 24 17.23 -27.02 21.33
C GLN A 24 17.39 -28.21 20.37
N ASP A 25 18.20 -28.07 19.32
CA ASP A 25 18.76 -29.22 18.58
C ASP A 25 20.28 -29.19 18.73
N ASP A 26 20.77 -29.96 19.71
CA ASP A 26 22.18 -30.31 19.83
C ASP A 26 22.53 -31.35 18.77
N SER A 27 23.38 -30.98 17.80
CA SER A 27 24.17 -31.93 17.02
C SER A 27 25.56 -31.34 16.75
N LYS A 28 26.53 -32.14 17.15
CA LYS A 28 27.95 -31.80 17.36
C LYS A 28 28.80 -32.09 16.11
N ALA A 29 29.89 -31.31 16.05
CA ALA A 29 31.19 -31.55 15.38
C ALA A 29 31.35 -31.17 13.90
N ALA A 30 32.08 -30.07 13.72
CA ALA A 30 33.35 -29.92 13.01
C ALA A 30 33.56 -30.63 11.65
N GLY A 31 33.91 -29.83 10.65
CA GLY A 31 34.74 -30.31 9.54
C GLY A 31 34.60 -29.55 8.22
N SER A 32 35.54 -28.63 7.98
CA SER A 32 36.29 -28.47 6.73
C SER A 32 35.64 -27.91 5.45
N THR A 33 36.13 -26.71 5.11
CA THR A 33 36.72 -26.30 3.82
C THR A 33 35.83 -25.84 2.66
N GLN A 34 36.18 -24.62 2.22
CA GLN A 34 35.98 -23.93 0.92
C GLN A 34 35.54 -24.80 -0.27
N THR A 35 34.72 -24.22 -1.15
CA THR A 35 35.12 -23.85 -2.53
C THR A 35 34.06 -22.93 -3.16
N ASP A 36 34.57 -22.00 -3.97
CA ASP A 36 33.92 -21.08 -4.90
C ASP A 36 32.69 -21.61 -5.64
N GLY A 37 31.80 -20.70 -5.99
CA GLY A 37 30.74 -21.01 -6.95
C GLY A 37 29.80 -19.85 -7.14
N GLY A 38 30.26 -18.82 -7.84
CA GLY A 38 29.42 -17.72 -8.28
C GLY A 38 28.13 -18.23 -8.93
N SER A 39 27.00 -17.74 -8.42
CA SER A 39 25.80 -17.60 -9.20
C SER A 39 25.23 -16.25 -8.85
N SER A 40 25.77 -15.23 -9.50
CA SER A 40 25.02 -14.02 -9.78
C SER A 40 23.87 -14.42 -10.69
N THR A 41 22.82 -15.00 -10.12
CA THR A 41 21.49 -14.97 -10.73
C THR A 41 21.13 -13.50 -10.81
N SER A 42 21.46 -12.88 -11.95
CA SER A 42 20.81 -11.66 -12.37
C SER A 42 19.33 -12.00 -12.38
N ALA A 43 18.62 -11.51 -11.37
CA ALA A 43 17.17 -11.50 -11.36
C ALA A 43 16.78 -10.61 -12.53
N GLU A 44 16.57 -11.25 -13.68
CA GLU A 44 15.87 -10.62 -14.79
C GLU A 44 14.48 -10.30 -14.24
N SER A 45 14.26 -9.03 -13.88
CA SER A 45 12.94 -8.51 -13.57
C SER A 45 12.09 -8.66 -14.83
N SER A 46 11.51 -9.86 -15.01
CA SER A 46 10.42 -10.09 -15.92
C SER A 46 9.33 -9.11 -15.51
N LYS A 47 9.12 -8.10 -16.36
CA LYS A 47 8.05 -7.13 -16.19
C LYS A 47 6.75 -7.88 -16.43
N SER A 48 6.23 -8.54 -15.38
CA SER A 48 4.93 -9.20 -15.42
C SER A 48 3.92 -8.15 -15.86
N ALA A 49 3.29 -8.40 -17.02
CA ALA A 49 2.20 -7.57 -17.47
C ALA A 49 1.08 -7.71 -16.43
N VAL A 50 0.65 -6.57 -15.89
CA VAL A 50 -0.46 -6.52 -14.96
C VAL A 50 -1.72 -6.46 -15.82
N ASP A 51 -2.59 -7.47 -15.72
CA ASP A 51 -3.83 -7.56 -16.51
C ASP A 51 -4.76 -6.37 -16.22
N ALA A 52 -5.64 -6.02 -17.18
CA ALA A 52 -6.54 -4.87 -17.04
C ALA A 52 -7.50 -5.03 -15.86
N GLU A 53 -7.83 -6.26 -15.48
CA GLU A 53 -8.69 -6.61 -14.35
C GLU A 53 -7.96 -6.69 -13.00
N ALA A 54 -6.63 -6.54 -13.00
CA ALA A 54 -5.81 -6.67 -11.79
C ALA A 54 -6.08 -5.57 -10.76
N LEU A 55 -6.45 -4.37 -11.22
CA LEU A 55 -6.80 -3.23 -10.37
C LEU A 55 -8.23 -2.78 -10.65
N SER A 56 -9.01 -2.52 -9.60
CA SER A 56 -10.27 -1.78 -9.69
C SER A 56 -10.19 -0.47 -8.93
N PHE A 57 -10.79 0.59 -9.46
CA PHE A 57 -10.83 1.91 -8.85
C PHE A 57 -12.28 2.31 -8.58
N ASP A 58 -12.69 2.13 -7.32
CA ASP A 58 -14.07 2.24 -6.88
C ASP A 58 -14.33 3.61 -6.24
N GLY A 59 -15.55 4.13 -6.41
CA GLY A 59 -15.93 5.42 -5.82
C GLY A 59 -15.13 6.62 -6.36
N ALA A 60 -14.60 6.50 -7.58
CA ALA A 60 -13.78 7.51 -8.21
C ALA A 60 -14.52 8.86 -8.34
N TRP A 61 -13.87 9.94 -7.94
CA TRP A 61 -14.33 11.31 -8.16
C TRP A 61 -13.15 12.25 -8.38
N VAL A 62 -13.43 13.40 -8.99
CA VAL A 62 -12.42 14.42 -9.31
C VAL A 62 -12.77 15.72 -8.60
N LYS A 63 -11.77 16.34 -7.96
CA LYS A 63 -11.94 17.69 -7.42
C LYS A 63 -11.99 18.68 -8.57
N ALA A 64 -13.14 19.27 -8.84
CA ALA A 64 -13.25 20.33 -9.84
C ALA A 64 -12.26 21.47 -9.54
N ALA A 65 -11.64 21.98 -10.59
CA ALA A 65 -10.80 23.17 -10.58
C ALA A 65 -11.05 23.90 -11.91
N ASP A 66 -11.37 25.19 -11.85
CA ASP A 66 -11.57 26.01 -13.05
C ASP A 66 -10.23 26.31 -13.74
N ASP A 67 -9.17 26.39 -12.94
CA ASP A 67 -7.77 26.49 -13.35
C ASP A 67 -6.83 25.80 -12.33
N GLY A 68 -5.59 25.56 -12.74
CA GLY A 68 -4.56 24.98 -11.89
C GLY A 68 -4.76 23.50 -11.56
N MET A 69 -4.28 23.08 -10.38
CA MET A 69 -4.20 21.66 -10.02
C MET A 69 -5.55 21.05 -9.64
N THR A 70 -5.89 19.94 -10.31
CA THR A 70 -6.99 19.05 -9.93
C THR A 70 -6.46 17.70 -9.43
N GLY A 71 -7.32 16.92 -8.80
CA GLY A 71 -6.97 15.65 -8.16
C GLY A 71 -8.06 14.62 -8.37
N VAL A 72 -7.67 13.38 -8.66
CA VAL A 72 -8.57 12.21 -8.71
C VAL A 72 -8.46 11.45 -7.39
N PHE A 73 -9.60 11.00 -6.88
CA PHE A 73 -9.74 10.36 -5.58
C PHE A 73 -10.63 9.13 -5.71
N GLY A 74 -10.33 8.08 -4.95
CA GLY A 74 -11.11 6.85 -4.93
C GLY A 74 -10.40 5.74 -4.17
N GLU A 75 -11.01 4.57 -4.12
CA GLU A 75 -10.45 3.37 -3.52
C GLU A 75 -9.83 2.48 -4.60
N LEU A 76 -8.53 2.24 -4.50
CA LEU A 76 -7.82 1.36 -5.41
C LEU A 76 -7.68 -0.03 -4.78
N LYS A 77 -8.11 -1.06 -5.52
CA LYS A 77 -8.14 -2.44 -5.05
C LYS A 77 -7.33 -3.35 -5.97
N ASN A 78 -6.49 -4.17 -5.36
CA ASN A 78 -5.75 -5.22 -6.03
C ASN A 78 -6.55 -6.53 -5.99
N ASN A 79 -6.95 -7.00 -7.17
CA ASN A 79 -7.73 -8.23 -7.38
C ASN A 79 -6.84 -9.46 -7.64
N THR A 80 -5.52 -9.30 -7.59
CA THR A 80 -4.55 -10.37 -7.81
C THR A 80 -4.04 -10.97 -6.50
N ASP A 81 -3.30 -12.06 -6.62
CA ASP A 81 -2.61 -12.76 -5.53
C ASP A 81 -1.16 -12.30 -5.33
N ALA A 82 -0.72 -11.27 -6.07
CA ALA A 82 0.60 -10.66 -5.96
C ALA A 82 0.51 -9.17 -5.60
N ASP A 83 1.54 -8.64 -4.95
CA ASP A 83 1.63 -7.21 -4.67
C ASP A 83 1.80 -6.42 -5.99
N ILE A 84 1.08 -5.31 -6.12
CA ILE A 84 1.19 -4.41 -7.27
C ILE A 84 1.80 -3.10 -6.81
N ASN A 85 2.84 -2.62 -7.49
CA ASN A 85 3.39 -1.29 -7.25
C ASN A 85 2.85 -0.29 -8.29
N LEU A 86 2.01 0.64 -7.84
CA LEU A 86 1.51 1.75 -8.63
C LEU A 86 2.56 2.87 -8.68
N VAL A 87 3.29 2.96 -9.78
CA VAL A 87 4.41 3.92 -9.93
C VAL A 87 4.06 5.18 -10.73
N GLU A 88 3.05 5.10 -11.59
CA GLU A 88 2.63 6.21 -12.46
C GLU A 88 1.14 6.15 -12.75
N ALA A 89 0.56 7.31 -13.06
CA ALA A 89 -0.75 7.45 -13.70
C ALA A 89 -0.61 8.42 -14.86
N LYS A 90 -1.49 8.31 -15.87
CA LYS A 90 -1.46 9.13 -17.08
C LYS A 90 -2.87 9.57 -17.43
N TYR A 91 -3.00 10.82 -17.86
CA TYR A 91 -4.23 11.37 -18.42
C TYR A 91 -3.86 12.16 -19.67
N ALA A 92 -4.62 12.00 -20.76
CA ALA A 92 -4.22 12.52 -22.06
C ALA A 92 -4.19 14.05 -22.12
N ASP A 93 -5.07 14.70 -21.35
CA ASP A 93 -5.16 16.17 -21.32
C ASP A 93 -4.37 16.79 -20.14
N ALA A 94 -3.61 15.99 -19.41
CA ALA A 94 -2.74 16.44 -18.32
C ALA A 94 -1.32 16.68 -18.84
N GLU A 95 -0.70 17.81 -18.48
CA GLU A 95 0.72 18.01 -18.74
C GLU A 95 1.58 17.16 -17.80
N MET A 96 1.14 17.04 -16.55
CA MET A 96 1.83 16.28 -15.51
C MET A 96 0.82 15.59 -14.60
N VAL A 97 1.07 14.32 -14.29
CA VAL A 97 0.33 13.57 -13.28
C VAL A 97 1.32 13.07 -12.22
N GLN A 98 1.04 13.36 -10.95
CA GLN A 98 1.84 12.95 -9.80
C GLN A 98 1.00 12.13 -8.84
N LEU A 99 1.63 11.15 -8.19
CA LEU A 99 1.00 10.39 -7.11
C LEU A 99 1.39 11.02 -5.77
N HIS A 100 0.41 11.38 -4.93
CA HIS A 100 0.64 12.01 -3.63
C HIS A 100 0.18 11.12 -2.47
N GLU A 101 0.91 11.14 -1.36
CA GLU A 101 0.52 10.53 -0.09
C GLU A 101 0.25 11.61 0.96
N THR A 102 -0.68 11.35 1.87
CA THR A 102 -0.88 12.20 3.05
C THR A 102 -0.08 11.64 4.22
N GLU A 103 0.88 12.41 4.72
CA GLU A 103 1.63 12.09 5.94
C GLU A 103 1.23 13.01 7.09
N GLY A 104 1.27 12.47 8.30
CA GLY A 104 1.09 13.24 9.52
C GLY A 104 2.42 13.81 10.00
N ASP A 105 2.43 15.05 10.46
CA ASP A 105 3.63 15.70 11.03
C ASP A 105 3.89 15.33 12.51
N GLY A 106 3.07 14.43 13.07
CA GLY A 106 3.12 14.00 14.48
C GLY A 106 2.54 15.00 15.48
N SER A 107 2.17 16.21 15.04
CA SER A 107 1.52 17.25 15.84
C SER A 107 0.00 17.31 15.65
N GLY A 108 -0.53 16.46 14.76
CA GLY A 108 -1.94 16.46 14.33
C GLY A 108 -2.17 17.21 13.02
N GLY A 109 -1.12 17.78 12.42
CA GLY A 109 -1.15 18.29 11.05
C GLY A 109 -1.04 17.15 10.05
N MET A 110 -1.73 17.30 8.92
CA MET A 110 -1.63 16.41 7.76
C MET A 110 -1.10 17.21 6.58
N SER A 111 -0.11 16.69 5.88
CA SER A 111 0.44 17.28 4.66
C SER A 111 0.44 16.26 3.52
N MET A 112 0.28 16.75 2.30
CA MET A 112 0.38 15.95 1.08
C MET A 112 1.76 16.12 0.48
N GLN A 113 2.37 15.02 0.08
CA GLN A 113 3.67 15.02 -0.58
C GLN A 113 3.70 14.01 -1.73
N GLU A 114 4.51 14.33 -2.75
CA GLU A 114 4.71 13.46 -3.89
C GLU A 114 5.39 12.14 -3.47
N LYS A 115 4.76 11.01 -3.77
CA LYS A 115 5.27 9.66 -3.52
C LYS A 115 6.19 9.20 -4.65
N LYS A 116 7.45 9.64 -4.60
CA LYS A 116 8.48 9.17 -5.55
C LYS A 116 8.84 7.71 -5.26
N GLY A 117 8.42 6.81 -6.13
CA GLY A 117 8.60 5.36 -6.00
C GLY A 117 7.30 4.56 -6.01
N GLY A 118 6.15 5.25 -5.94
CA GLY A 118 4.84 4.64 -6.07
C GLY A 118 4.24 4.10 -4.77
N PHE A 119 3.09 3.45 -4.92
CA PHE A 119 2.32 2.82 -3.85
C PHE A 119 2.28 1.31 -4.03
N THR A 120 2.78 0.57 -3.04
CA THR A 120 2.56 -0.87 -2.98
C THR A 120 1.13 -1.15 -2.50
N ILE A 121 0.36 -1.84 -3.33
CA ILE A 121 -1.00 -2.29 -3.07
C ILE A 121 -0.92 -3.80 -2.83
N PRO A 122 -1.05 -4.27 -1.58
CA PRO A 122 -0.86 -5.67 -1.27
C PRO A 122 -1.88 -6.58 -1.96
N ALA A 123 -1.49 -7.82 -2.24
CA ALA A 123 -2.37 -8.84 -2.80
C ALA A 123 -3.72 -8.94 -2.07
N GLY A 124 -4.81 -8.99 -2.83
CA GLY A 124 -6.18 -9.13 -2.30
C GLY A 124 -6.64 -8.04 -1.32
N ARG A 125 -5.92 -6.91 -1.22
CA ARG A 125 -6.29 -5.78 -0.35
C ARG A 125 -6.87 -4.62 -1.16
N ALA A 126 -7.85 -3.96 -0.56
CA ALA A 126 -8.18 -2.60 -0.92
C ALA A 126 -7.30 -1.67 -0.10
N SER A 127 -6.55 -0.79 -0.77
CA SER A 127 -5.81 0.27 -0.09
C SER A 127 -6.70 1.50 0.00
N ALA A 128 -7.20 1.79 1.19
CA ALA A 128 -7.81 3.07 1.53
C ALA A 128 -6.72 4.14 1.75
N SER A 129 -5.81 4.28 0.79
CA SER A 129 -5.00 5.48 0.66
C SER A 129 -5.47 6.08 -0.64
N SER A 130 -6.27 7.15 -0.58
CA SER A 130 -6.63 7.93 -1.75
C SER A 130 -5.35 8.15 -2.55
N PRO A 131 -5.13 7.46 -3.69
CA PRO A 131 -4.00 7.81 -4.53
C PRO A 131 -4.41 9.14 -5.14
N GLU A 132 -3.95 10.24 -4.55
CA GLU A 132 -4.17 11.55 -5.12
C GLU A 132 -3.32 11.65 -6.37
N ALA A 133 -3.95 11.36 -7.51
CA ALA A 133 -3.37 11.69 -8.80
C ALA A 133 -3.59 13.19 -8.99
N ILE A 134 -2.61 14.01 -8.58
CA ILE A 134 -2.63 15.45 -8.80
C ILE A 134 -2.20 15.68 -10.24
N THR A 135 -3.07 16.34 -11.00
CA THR A 135 -2.80 16.73 -12.39
C THR A 135 -2.70 18.24 -12.49
N SER A 136 -1.72 18.71 -13.25
CA SER A 136 -1.54 20.12 -13.65
C SER A 136 -1.86 20.30 -15.12
#